data_AF-A0A7T6ARQ3-F1
#
_entry.id   AF-A0A7T6ARQ3-F1
#
_cell.length_a   1.000
_cell.length_b   1.000
_cell.length_c   1.000
_cell.angle_alpha   90.00
_cell.angle_beta   90.00
_cell.angle_gamma   90.00
#
_symmetry.space_group_name_H-M   'P 1'
#
loop_
_entity.id
_entity.type
_entity.pdbx_description
1 polymer ?
#
loop_
_entity_poly.entity_id
_entity_poly.type
_entity_poly.pdbx_seq_one_letter_code
_entity_poly.pdbx_strand_id
1 'polypeptide(L)'
;MRKEEFRTWLRQVKGLQASTAGSRVSNCERIEAFEGDLDTLFQQDGLAALIDKLVYSKADQRAHLLPRHAIPIDGDIYNGTATLRTAARLYQEFAGSDIMSVHPSVARPPKKRNKATGEWPSWDRPTAETTLKLTKMVIPYVRFLHPNIVEQVVADNELNRFQWRKKLISRGIDPEFYLWDRSSCTFPGIRRYAGSKEIAYFRGQLSQSDVEISDALRLDDNSSPKHIWSFIFRGKPFQNFGPKGYSIAHLADHKDYKNRRDDEFESVGTVPEKLYGLFSCASNAAYIPDTLLKLTDFNMQTRLLLLHKAQSLYGEFCNLLPPAFRLKQQESSEWHIENFDWCPPVGEGAELESFFIFRAETINSL
;
A
#
# COMPACT_ATOMS: atom_id res chain seq x y z
N MET A 1 -8.62 -14.04 -34.06
CA MET A 1 -9.29 -12.73 -33.85
C MET A 1 -8.46 -11.56 -34.36
N ARG A 2 -9.10 -10.44 -34.72
CA ARG A 2 -8.50 -9.12 -34.99
C ARG A 2 -8.00 -8.44 -33.72
N LYS A 3 -6.95 -9.02 -33.13
CA LYS A 3 -6.44 -8.73 -31.78
C LYS A 3 -6.11 -7.25 -31.53
N GLU A 4 -5.31 -6.62 -32.38
CA GLU A 4 -4.85 -5.24 -32.14
C GLU A 4 -5.94 -4.21 -32.42
N GLU A 5 -6.82 -4.46 -33.39
CA GLU A 5 -8.02 -3.65 -33.63
C GLU A 5 -8.98 -3.73 -32.43
N PHE A 6 -9.22 -4.93 -31.91
CA PHE A 6 -10.06 -5.13 -30.73
C PHE A 6 -9.46 -4.44 -29.49
N ARG A 7 -8.15 -4.58 -29.27
CA ARG A 7 -7.45 -3.88 -28.18
C ARG A 7 -7.60 -2.36 -28.30
N THR A 8 -7.46 -1.83 -29.51
CA THR A 8 -7.60 -0.40 -29.79
C THR A 8 -9.03 0.07 -29.55
N TRP A 9 -10.02 -0.67 -30.03
CA TRP A 9 -11.44 -0.41 -29.81
C TRP A 9 -11.83 -0.44 -28.32
N LEU A 10 -11.30 -1.40 -27.54
CA LEU A 10 -11.51 -1.45 -26.09
C LEU A 10 -10.99 -0.20 -25.37
N ARG A 11 -9.89 0.38 -25.86
CA ARG A 11 -9.32 1.59 -25.27
C ARG A 11 -10.04 2.85 -25.73
N GLN A 12 -10.25 2.99 -27.03
CA GLN A 12 -10.74 4.22 -27.65
C GLN A 12 -12.27 4.33 -27.61
N VAL A 13 -12.98 3.23 -27.88
CA VAL A 13 -14.45 3.21 -27.92
C VAL A 13 -15.04 2.88 -26.56
N LYS A 14 -14.48 1.90 -25.84
CA LYS A 14 -14.97 1.51 -24.50
C LYS A 14 -14.34 2.27 -23.34
N GLY A 15 -13.30 3.08 -23.59
CA GLY A 15 -12.63 3.87 -22.55
C GLY A 15 -11.95 3.01 -21.47
N LEU A 16 -11.60 1.76 -21.76
CA LEU A 16 -10.99 0.86 -20.78
C LEU A 16 -9.50 1.21 -20.58
N GLN A 17 -9.07 1.11 -19.33
CA GLN A 17 -7.65 1.21 -18.95
C GLN A 17 -6.81 0.13 -19.65
N ALA A 18 -5.56 0.42 -19.97
CA ALA A 18 -4.69 -0.45 -20.78
C ALA A 18 -4.54 -1.87 -20.20
N SER A 19 -4.41 -2.00 -18.88
CA SER A 19 -4.33 -3.30 -18.18
C SER A 19 -5.61 -4.11 -18.30
N THR A 20 -6.78 -3.47 -18.16
CA THR A 20 -8.08 -4.10 -18.32
C THR A 20 -8.30 -4.53 -19.77
N ALA A 21 -7.96 -3.69 -20.74
CA ALA A 21 -8.04 -4.04 -22.17
C ALA A 21 -7.13 -5.23 -22.50
N GLY A 22 -5.88 -5.21 -22.01
CA GLY A 22 -4.95 -6.34 -22.15
C GLY A 22 -5.47 -7.64 -21.54
N SER A 23 -6.10 -7.56 -20.37
CA SER A 23 -6.72 -8.72 -19.73
C SER A 23 -7.90 -9.27 -20.55
N ARG A 24 -8.73 -8.41 -21.16
CA ARG A 24 -9.84 -8.85 -22.02
C ARG A 24 -9.35 -9.50 -23.31
N VAL A 25 -8.31 -8.96 -23.92
CA VAL A 25 -7.63 -9.56 -25.07
C VAL A 25 -7.10 -10.94 -24.70
N SER A 26 -6.37 -11.08 -23.59
CA SER A 26 -5.84 -12.37 -23.15
C SER A 26 -6.93 -13.41 -22.84
N ASN A 27 -8.06 -12.97 -22.28
CA ASN A 27 -9.22 -13.85 -22.10
C ASN A 27 -9.79 -14.33 -23.44
N CYS A 28 -9.87 -13.47 -24.46
CA CYS A 28 -10.29 -13.89 -25.81
C CYS A 28 -9.30 -14.86 -26.44
N GLU A 29 -7.99 -14.62 -26.32
CA GLU A 29 -6.95 -15.56 -26.80
C GLU A 29 -7.09 -16.95 -26.15
N ARG A 30 -7.39 -16.97 -24.84
CA ARG A 30 -7.67 -18.22 -24.14
C ARG A 30 -8.92 -18.91 -24.68
N ILE A 31 -9.96 -18.17 -25.07
CA ILE A 31 -11.13 -18.79 -25.71
C ILE A 31 -10.73 -19.39 -27.06
N GLU A 32 -9.95 -18.67 -27.88
CA GLU A 32 -9.52 -19.16 -29.19
C GLU A 32 -8.71 -20.44 -29.14
N ALA A 33 -7.88 -20.58 -28.10
CA ALA A 33 -7.05 -21.77 -27.89
C ALA A 33 -7.85 -23.06 -27.68
N PHE A 34 -9.13 -22.99 -27.25
CA PHE A 34 -9.92 -24.18 -26.92
C PHE A 34 -11.25 -24.28 -27.69
N GLU A 35 -11.89 -23.17 -28.02
CA GLU A 35 -13.21 -23.15 -28.67
C GLU A 35 -13.16 -22.72 -30.14
N GLY A 36 -12.00 -22.26 -30.64
CA GLY A 36 -11.79 -21.85 -32.03
C GLY A 36 -11.72 -20.34 -32.23
N ASP A 37 -11.26 -19.93 -33.42
CA ASP A 37 -11.03 -18.53 -33.78
C ASP A 37 -12.34 -17.69 -33.73
N LEU A 38 -12.29 -16.56 -33.02
CA LEU A 38 -13.49 -15.75 -32.75
C LEU A 38 -14.00 -15.00 -33.98
N ASP A 39 -13.16 -14.66 -34.97
CA ASP A 39 -13.65 -14.05 -36.21
C ASP A 39 -14.47 -15.07 -37.01
N THR A 40 -13.95 -16.30 -37.09
CA THR A 40 -14.63 -17.41 -37.75
C THR A 40 -15.95 -17.75 -37.07
N LEU A 41 -15.95 -17.90 -35.74
CA LEU A 41 -17.16 -18.17 -34.97
C LEU A 41 -18.18 -17.02 -35.08
N PHE A 42 -17.73 -15.77 -35.11
CA PHE A 42 -18.62 -14.62 -35.30
C PHE A 42 -19.28 -14.62 -36.68
N GLN A 43 -18.54 -14.99 -37.74
CA GLN A 43 -19.11 -15.11 -39.08
C GLN A 43 -20.15 -16.24 -39.20
N GLN A 44 -20.02 -17.30 -38.42
CA GLN A 44 -20.93 -18.44 -38.45
C GLN A 44 -22.29 -18.13 -37.82
N ASP A 45 -22.31 -17.60 -36.59
CA ASP A 45 -23.54 -17.41 -35.82
C ASP A 45 -23.53 -16.16 -34.93
N GLY A 46 -22.58 -15.25 -35.15
CA GLY A 46 -22.40 -14.07 -34.32
C GLY A 46 -21.91 -14.39 -32.90
N LEU A 47 -21.25 -15.53 -32.67
CA LEU A 47 -20.82 -16.04 -31.35
C LEU A 47 -21.95 -16.53 -30.45
N ALA A 48 -23.16 -16.75 -30.97
CA ALA A 48 -24.31 -17.16 -30.17
C ALA A 48 -24.07 -18.50 -29.44
N ALA A 49 -23.60 -19.52 -30.16
CA ALA A 49 -23.32 -20.84 -29.60
C ALA A 49 -22.18 -20.80 -28.57
N LEU A 50 -21.14 -20.03 -28.83
CA LEU A 50 -20.03 -19.85 -27.89
C LEU A 50 -20.52 -19.19 -26.58
N ILE A 51 -21.31 -18.13 -26.67
CA ILE A 51 -21.82 -17.41 -25.50
C ILE A 51 -22.75 -18.32 -24.67
N ASP A 52 -23.54 -19.18 -25.30
CA ASP A 52 -24.37 -20.17 -24.62
C ASP A 52 -23.53 -21.23 -23.88
N LYS A 53 -22.47 -21.75 -24.50
CA LYS A 53 -21.51 -22.65 -23.82
C LYS A 53 -20.86 -22.01 -22.59
N LEU A 54 -20.67 -20.69 -22.61
CA LEU A 54 -20.12 -19.92 -21.49
C LEU A 54 -21.19 -19.50 -20.46
N VAL A 55 -22.39 -20.09 -20.48
CA VAL A 55 -23.38 -19.95 -19.42
C VAL A 55 -23.12 -20.98 -18.33
N TYR A 56 -22.74 -20.48 -17.15
CA TYR A 56 -22.60 -21.28 -15.94
C TYR A 56 -23.10 -20.47 -14.74
N SER A 57 -24.08 -21.01 -14.02
CA SER A 57 -24.76 -20.33 -12.92
C SER A 57 -24.20 -20.74 -11.56
N LYS A 58 -24.53 -19.98 -10.51
CA LYS A 58 -24.24 -20.39 -9.14
C LYS A 58 -25.01 -21.65 -8.72
N ALA A 59 -26.15 -21.94 -9.36
CA ALA A 59 -26.89 -23.16 -9.11
C ALA A 59 -26.11 -24.37 -9.64
N ASP A 60 -25.55 -24.25 -10.85
CA ASP A 60 -24.70 -25.28 -11.46
C ASP A 60 -23.46 -25.56 -10.62
N GLN A 61 -22.84 -24.50 -10.09
CA GLN A 61 -21.69 -24.61 -9.18
C GLN A 61 -22.05 -25.35 -7.88
N ARG A 62 -23.20 -25.02 -7.27
CA ARG A 62 -23.69 -25.71 -6.06
C ARG A 62 -24.03 -27.18 -6.31
N ALA A 63 -24.49 -27.49 -7.53
CA ALA A 63 -24.77 -28.84 -7.98
C ALA A 63 -23.52 -29.58 -8.50
N HIS A 64 -22.33 -28.96 -8.42
CA HIS A 64 -21.06 -29.52 -8.92
C HIS A 64 -21.11 -29.97 -10.40
N LEU A 65 -21.92 -29.31 -11.22
CA LEU A 65 -21.98 -29.61 -12.65
C LEU A 65 -20.73 -29.10 -13.36
N LEU A 66 -20.31 -29.81 -14.42
CA LEU A 66 -19.20 -29.36 -15.26
C LEU A 66 -19.64 -28.23 -16.20
N PRO A 67 -18.76 -27.25 -16.50
CA PRO A 67 -19.04 -26.23 -17.50
C PRO A 67 -19.18 -26.85 -18.90
N ARG A 68 -19.96 -26.20 -19.78
CA ARG A 68 -20.23 -26.70 -21.13
C ARG A 68 -19.10 -26.43 -22.15
N HIS A 69 -18.06 -25.72 -21.73
CA HIS A 69 -16.90 -25.35 -22.54
C HIS A 69 -15.67 -26.19 -22.16
N ALA A 70 -14.73 -26.32 -23.08
CA ALA A 70 -13.49 -27.09 -22.91
C ALA A 70 -12.36 -26.29 -22.22
N ILE A 71 -12.54 -24.97 -22.02
CA ILE A 71 -11.52 -24.09 -21.44
C ILE A 71 -11.22 -24.49 -19.97
N PRO A 72 -9.98 -24.89 -19.62
CA PRO A 72 -9.61 -25.18 -18.24
C PRO A 72 -9.72 -23.90 -17.40
N ILE A 73 -10.20 -24.00 -16.15
CA ILE A 73 -10.24 -22.87 -15.21
C ILE A 73 -9.64 -23.33 -13.88
N ASP A 74 -8.50 -22.75 -13.52
CA ASP A 74 -7.89 -22.97 -12.22
C ASP A 74 -8.55 -22.05 -11.19
N GLY A 75 -9.32 -22.65 -10.27
CA GLY A 75 -10.01 -21.94 -9.20
C GLY A 75 -11.53 -21.89 -9.37
N ASP A 76 -12.13 -20.72 -9.15
CA ASP A 76 -13.59 -20.56 -9.17
C ASP A 76 -14.15 -20.61 -10.60
N ILE A 77 -14.73 -21.76 -10.97
CA ILE A 77 -15.33 -22.04 -12.28
C ILE A 77 -16.41 -21.00 -12.63
N TYR A 78 -17.25 -20.58 -11.68
CA TYR A 78 -18.31 -19.61 -11.93
C TYR A 78 -17.73 -18.25 -12.32
N ASN A 79 -16.77 -17.74 -11.55
CA ASN A 79 -16.14 -16.45 -11.82
C ASN A 79 -15.27 -16.49 -13.09
N GLY A 80 -14.56 -17.60 -13.33
CA GLY A 80 -13.77 -17.82 -14.53
C GLY A 80 -14.64 -17.84 -15.79
N THR A 81 -15.72 -18.62 -15.78
CA THR A 81 -16.65 -18.74 -16.91
C THR A 81 -17.36 -17.40 -17.19
N ALA A 82 -17.79 -16.69 -16.15
CA ALA A 82 -18.40 -15.37 -16.29
C ALA A 82 -17.42 -14.33 -16.89
N THR A 83 -16.13 -14.43 -16.55
CA THR A 83 -15.06 -13.57 -17.08
C THR A 83 -14.84 -13.81 -18.56
N LEU A 84 -14.76 -15.06 -18.99
CA LEU A 84 -14.63 -15.46 -20.40
C LEU A 84 -15.86 -15.03 -21.21
N ARG A 85 -17.07 -15.27 -20.69
CA ARG A 85 -18.33 -14.81 -21.33
C ARG A 85 -18.35 -13.30 -21.55
N THR A 86 -17.84 -12.53 -20.58
CA THR A 86 -17.76 -11.07 -20.70
C THR A 86 -16.80 -10.66 -21.82
N ALA A 87 -15.66 -11.35 -21.95
CA ALA A 87 -14.70 -11.10 -23.02
C ALA A 87 -15.30 -11.43 -24.40
N ALA A 88 -15.96 -12.59 -24.54
CA ALA A 88 -16.65 -12.99 -25.77
C ALA A 88 -17.73 -11.97 -26.21
N ARG A 89 -18.53 -11.45 -25.27
CA ARG A 89 -19.54 -10.42 -25.57
C ARG A 89 -18.93 -9.09 -26.02
N LEU A 90 -17.81 -8.69 -25.42
CA LEU A 90 -17.10 -7.48 -25.87
C LEU A 90 -16.57 -7.67 -27.28
N TYR A 91 -16.08 -8.86 -27.62
CA TYR A 91 -15.63 -9.17 -28.97
C TYR A 91 -16.79 -9.21 -29.97
N GLN A 92 -17.92 -9.82 -29.60
CA GLN A 92 -19.16 -9.82 -30.39
C GLN A 92 -19.59 -8.39 -30.73
N GLU A 93 -19.56 -7.49 -29.74
CA GLU A 93 -19.91 -6.08 -29.93
C GLU A 93 -18.91 -5.37 -30.85
N PHE A 94 -17.61 -5.61 -30.67
CA PHE A 94 -16.58 -5.08 -31.57
C PHE A 94 -16.76 -5.56 -33.02
N ALA A 95 -17.01 -6.86 -33.21
CA ALA A 95 -17.13 -7.46 -34.53
C ALA A 95 -18.41 -7.05 -35.26
N GLY A 96 -19.48 -6.75 -34.52
CA GLY A 96 -20.73 -6.19 -35.06
C GLY A 96 -20.75 -4.67 -35.19
N SER A 97 -19.72 -3.96 -34.72
CA SER A 97 -19.63 -2.50 -34.87
C SER A 97 -19.06 -2.16 -36.24
N ASP A 98 -19.83 -1.44 -37.05
CA ASP A 98 -19.32 -0.88 -38.31
C ASP A 98 -18.31 0.24 -37.98
N ILE A 99 -17.04 0.05 -38.35
CA ILE A 99 -15.90 0.88 -37.90
C ILE A 99 -16.02 2.34 -38.42
N MET A 100 -16.97 2.62 -39.32
CA MET A 100 -17.13 3.92 -39.99
C MET A 100 -18.15 4.90 -39.37
N SER A 101 -18.91 4.54 -38.33
CA SER A 101 -19.76 5.51 -37.60
C SER A 101 -19.21 5.82 -36.21
N VAL A 102 -18.06 6.49 -36.15
CA VAL A 102 -17.48 6.99 -34.89
C VAL A 102 -18.28 8.22 -34.44
N HIS A 103 -19.42 7.98 -33.80
CA HIS A 103 -19.92 8.96 -32.85
C HIS A 103 -19.06 8.86 -31.59
N PRO A 104 -18.46 9.96 -31.09
CA PRO A 104 -17.79 9.93 -29.81
C PRO A 104 -18.83 9.57 -28.76
N SER A 105 -18.80 8.31 -28.32
CA SER A 105 -19.61 7.88 -27.18
C SER A 105 -19.09 8.72 -26.01
N VAL A 106 -19.92 9.68 -25.59
CA VAL A 106 -19.70 10.50 -24.40
C VAL A 106 -19.26 9.55 -23.31
N ALA A 107 -18.01 9.72 -22.85
CA ALA A 107 -17.46 8.92 -21.77
C ALA A 107 -18.52 8.84 -20.68
N ARG A 108 -19.11 7.65 -20.48
CA ARG A 108 -20.11 7.48 -19.44
C ARG A 108 -19.41 7.94 -18.17
N PRO A 109 -19.95 8.95 -17.47
CA PRO A 109 -19.37 9.37 -16.21
C PRO A 109 -19.23 8.12 -15.35
N PRO A 110 -18.17 8.00 -14.54
CA PRO A 110 -17.98 6.85 -13.67
C PRO A 110 -19.33 6.56 -13.02
N LYS A 111 -19.87 5.34 -13.18
CA LYS A 111 -21.18 4.97 -12.65
C LYS A 111 -21.23 5.55 -11.26
N LYS A 112 -22.02 6.62 -11.05
CA LYS A 112 -22.26 7.14 -9.71
C LYS A 112 -22.69 5.92 -8.95
N ARG A 113 -21.89 5.52 -7.96
CA ARG A 113 -22.23 4.40 -7.09
C ARG A 113 -23.66 4.73 -6.67
N ASN A 114 -24.64 3.93 -7.11
CA ASN A 114 -26.01 4.14 -6.68
C ASN A 114 -25.90 4.23 -5.17
N LYS A 115 -26.30 5.38 -4.58
CA LYS A 115 -26.37 5.47 -3.12
C LYS A 115 -27.16 4.24 -2.72
N ALA A 116 -26.55 3.37 -1.93
CA ALA A 116 -27.23 2.16 -1.47
C ALA A 116 -28.55 2.63 -0.88
N THR A 117 -29.65 2.28 -1.54
CA THR A 117 -31.00 2.63 -1.10
C THR A 117 -31.37 1.55 -0.10
N GLY A 118 -31.39 1.93 1.18
CA GLY A 118 -31.57 1.04 2.32
C GLY A 118 -30.62 1.41 3.44
N GLU A 119 -31.15 1.55 4.65
CA GLU A 119 -30.31 1.65 5.84
C GLU A 119 -29.71 0.27 6.12
N TRP A 120 -28.38 0.21 6.12
CA TRP A 120 -27.69 -0.98 6.64
C TRP A 120 -27.91 -1.04 8.14
N PRO A 121 -28.08 -2.24 8.73
CA PRO A 121 -28.11 -2.37 10.17
C PRO A 121 -26.82 -1.79 10.75
N SER A 122 -26.95 -0.97 11.78
CA SER A 122 -25.83 -0.63 12.65
C SER A 122 -25.57 -1.83 13.55
N TRP A 123 -24.31 -2.22 13.67
CA TRP A 123 -23.87 -3.19 14.65
C TRP A 123 -23.07 -2.49 15.73
N ASP A 124 -23.17 -3.00 16.95
CA ASP A 124 -22.40 -2.50 18.07
C ASP A 124 -20.90 -2.60 17.77
N ARG A 125 -20.17 -1.59 18.23
CA ARG A 125 -18.71 -1.58 18.17
C ARG A 125 -18.16 -2.00 19.53
N PRO A 126 -16.94 -2.56 19.59
CA PRO A 126 -16.27 -2.83 20.85
C PRO A 126 -16.26 -1.59 21.76
N THR A 127 -16.57 -1.78 23.03
CA THR A 127 -16.48 -0.71 24.04
C THR A 127 -15.01 -0.29 24.26
N ALA A 128 -14.79 0.85 24.91
CA ALA A 128 -13.45 1.27 25.32
C ALA A 128 -12.77 0.22 26.21
N GLU A 129 -13.52 -0.40 27.12
CA GLU A 129 -13.04 -1.49 27.98
C GLU A 129 -12.64 -2.74 27.17
N THR A 130 -13.47 -3.14 26.20
CA THR A 130 -13.17 -4.29 25.31
C THR A 130 -11.92 -4.03 24.49
N THR A 131 -11.77 -2.80 24.01
CA THR A 131 -10.58 -2.36 23.29
C THR A 131 -9.35 -2.45 24.18
N LEU A 132 -9.41 -1.91 25.40
CA LEU A 132 -8.29 -1.95 26.35
C LEU A 132 -7.86 -3.39 26.63
N LYS A 133 -8.80 -4.32 26.84
CA LYS A 133 -8.52 -5.75 27.03
C LYS A 133 -7.82 -6.35 25.81
N LEU A 134 -8.33 -6.09 24.61
CA LEU A 134 -7.71 -6.55 23.36
C LEU A 134 -6.28 -6.01 23.22
N THR A 135 -6.07 -4.72 23.50
CA THR A 135 -4.74 -4.10 23.46
C THR A 135 -3.81 -4.78 24.45
N LYS A 136 -4.22 -4.97 25.71
CA LYS A 136 -3.42 -5.69 26.72
C LYS A 136 -3.00 -7.09 26.27
N MET A 137 -3.84 -7.81 25.53
CA MET A 137 -3.48 -9.14 25.00
C MET A 137 -2.40 -9.10 23.91
N VAL A 138 -2.30 -8.01 23.13
CA VAL A 138 -1.38 -7.94 21.99
C VAL A 138 -0.06 -7.24 22.33
N ILE A 139 -0.06 -6.28 23.26
CA ILE A 139 1.14 -5.52 23.64
C ILE A 139 2.37 -6.39 23.99
N PRO A 140 2.26 -7.53 24.70
CA PRO A 140 3.40 -8.42 24.97
C PRO A 140 4.10 -8.96 23.71
N TYR A 141 3.44 -8.89 22.56
CA TYR A 141 3.93 -9.40 21.29
C TYR A 141 4.48 -8.32 20.37
N VAL A 142 4.37 -7.03 20.71
CA VAL A 142 4.89 -5.92 19.88
C VAL A 142 6.39 -5.79 20.05
N ARG A 143 7.15 -5.74 18.95
CA ARG A 143 8.62 -5.67 18.96
C ARG A 143 9.10 -4.28 18.55
N PHE A 144 9.73 -3.58 19.48
CA PHE A 144 10.46 -2.32 19.26
C PHE A 144 11.95 -2.60 19.08
N LEU A 145 12.67 -1.74 18.35
CA LEU A 145 14.13 -1.82 18.26
C LEU A 145 14.79 -1.47 19.59
N HIS A 146 15.97 -2.04 19.81
CA HIS A 146 16.81 -1.67 20.95
C HIS A 146 17.17 -0.17 20.91
N PRO A 147 17.09 0.56 22.04
CA PRO A 147 17.41 2.00 22.09
C PRO A 147 18.76 2.37 21.45
N ASN A 148 19.84 1.65 21.76
CA ASN A 148 21.18 1.88 21.19
C ASN A 148 21.23 1.87 19.65
N ILE A 149 20.32 1.15 19.00
CA ILE A 149 20.23 1.13 17.53
C ILE A 149 19.66 2.44 17.02
N VAL A 150 18.55 2.89 17.63
CA VAL A 150 17.89 4.15 17.26
C VAL A 150 18.80 5.34 17.60
N GLU A 151 19.50 5.30 18.73
CA GLU A 151 20.48 6.32 19.13
C GLU A 151 21.60 6.48 18.10
N GLN A 152 22.16 5.37 17.62
CA GLN A 152 23.19 5.41 16.58
C GLN A 152 22.65 5.94 15.25
N VAL A 153 21.41 5.63 14.88
CA VAL A 153 20.77 6.24 13.69
C VAL A 153 20.62 7.75 13.87
N VAL A 154 20.24 8.22 15.05
CA VAL A 154 20.15 9.66 15.36
C VAL A 154 21.54 10.30 15.29
N ALA A 155 22.56 9.70 15.89
CA ALA A 155 23.94 10.20 15.84
C ALA A 155 24.47 10.31 14.39
N ASP A 156 24.21 9.30 13.56
CA ASP A 156 24.55 9.33 12.13
C ASP A 156 23.76 10.42 11.37
N ASN A 157 22.49 10.63 11.74
CA ASN A 157 21.70 11.74 11.19
C ASN A 157 22.29 13.10 11.54
N GLU A 158 22.70 13.31 12.79
CA GLU A 158 23.34 14.55 13.22
C GLU A 158 24.65 14.81 12.47
N LEU A 159 25.49 13.78 12.36
CA LEU A 159 26.78 13.84 11.67
C LEU A 159 26.62 14.26 10.19
N ASN A 160 25.62 13.69 9.52
CA ASN A 160 25.41 13.91 8.08
C ASN A 160 24.40 15.02 7.76
N ARG A 161 23.72 15.58 8.78
CA ARG A 161 22.59 16.50 8.64
C ARG A 161 22.87 17.62 7.65
N PHE A 162 24.00 18.31 7.84
CA PHE A 162 24.34 19.47 7.01
C PHE A 162 24.41 19.12 5.52
N GLN A 163 25.09 18.03 5.17
CA GLN A 163 25.27 17.61 3.79
C GLN A 163 23.95 17.13 3.16
N TRP A 164 23.16 16.33 3.88
CA TRP A 164 21.88 15.85 3.36
C TRP A 164 20.85 16.97 3.20
N ARG A 165 20.80 17.92 4.14
CA ARG A 165 19.96 19.13 4.00
C ARG A 165 20.33 19.92 2.74
N LYS A 166 21.62 20.13 2.49
CA LYS A 166 22.10 20.83 1.28
C LYS A 166 21.66 20.11 0.00
N LYS A 167 21.74 18.78 -0.04
CA LYS A 167 21.26 17.97 -1.18
C LYS A 167 19.76 18.15 -1.42
N LEU A 168 18.95 18.05 -0.37
CA LEU A 168 17.49 18.23 -0.47
C LEU A 168 17.13 19.65 -0.97
N ILE A 169 17.74 20.68 -0.38
CA ILE A 169 17.52 22.08 -0.80
C ILE A 169 17.90 22.28 -2.27
N SER A 170 19.01 21.69 -2.73
CA SER A 170 19.45 21.81 -4.13
C SER A 170 18.47 21.22 -5.14
N ARG A 171 17.54 20.37 -4.68
CA ARG A 171 16.46 19.76 -5.47
C ARG A 171 15.10 20.39 -5.18
N GLY A 172 15.06 21.51 -4.45
CA GLY A 172 13.83 22.22 -4.09
C GLY A 172 12.97 21.50 -3.04
N ILE A 173 13.57 20.58 -2.26
CA ILE A 173 12.86 19.83 -1.22
C ILE A 173 13.15 20.47 0.14
N ASP A 174 12.11 20.77 0.90
CA ASP A 174 12.25 21.23 2.29
C ASP A 174 12.84 20.09 3.16
N PRO A 175 14.05 20.27 3.73
CA PRO A 175 14.65 19.24 4.56
C PRO A 175 13.86 18.93 5.83
N GLU A 176 13.05 19.86 6.35
CA GLU A 176 12.26 19.63 7.58
C GLU A 176 11.20 18.53 7.39
N PHE A 177 10.83 18.20 6.14
CA PHE A 177 9.95 17.06 5.87
C PHE A 177 10.59 15.73 6.24
N TYR A 178 11.92 15.65 6.33
CA TYR A 178 12.67 14.41 6.54
C TYR A 178 13.65 14.45 7.72
N LEU A 179 14.29 15.60 7.96
CA LEU A 179 15.48 15.77 8.80
C LEU A 179 15.32 16.92 9.78
N TRP A 180 14.38 16.76 10.72
CA TRP A 180 14.30 17.62 11.90
C TRP A 180 15.37 17.25 12.94
N ASP A 181 15.51 18.12 13.94
CA ASP A 181 16.45 17.94 15.04
C ASP A 181 16.25 16.59 15.76
N ARG A 182 17.33 15.84 16.00
CA ARG A 182 17.36 14.48 16.58
C ARG A 182 16.35 13.49 15.97
N SER A 183 16.05 13.63 14.68
CA SER A 183 15.20 12.69 13.95
C SER A 183 15.87 11.34 13.72
N SER A 184 15.09 10.26 13.62
CA SER A 184 15.57 8.90 13.33
C SER A 184 15.28 8.44 11.89
N CYS A 185 15.00 9.38 10.97
CA CYS A 185 14.72 9.07 9.56
C CYS A 185 15.91 8.35 8.94
N THR A 186 15.72 7.12 8.47
CA THR A 186 16.81 6.30 7.91
C THR A 186 17.11 6.65 6.46
N PHE A 187 16.14 7.13 5.69
CA PHE A 187 16.34 7.49 4.29
C PHE A 187 15.72 8.87 3.95
N PRO A 188 16.39 9.97 4.32
CA PRO A 188 15.95 11.31 3.95
C PRO A 188 15.78 11.48 2.43
N GLY A 189 14.69 12.12 2.01
CA GLY A 189 14.35 12.28 0.60
C GLY A 189 13.69 11.05 -0.05
N ILE A 190 13.51 9.95 0.68
CA ILE A 190 12.72 8.80 0.22
C ILE A 190 11.39 8.78 0.96
N ARG A 191 10.29 8.86 0.20
CA ARG A 191 8.92 8.70 0.75
C ARG A 191 8.18 7.58 0.06
N ARG A 192 7.09 7.14 0.70
CA ARG A 192 6.15 6.23 0.09
C ARG A 192 5.45 6.90 -1.10
N TYR A 193 5.20 6.14 -2.16
CA TYR A 193 4.30 6.61 -3.22
C TYR A 193 2.89 6.94 -2.68
N ALA A 194 2.23 7.89 -3.32
CA ALA A 194 0.89 8.36 -3.03
C ALA A 194 0.01 8.33 -4.29
N GLY A 195 -1.11 7.60 -4.20
CA GLY A 195 -2.06 7.49 -5.31
C GLY A 195 -1.62 6.55 -6.43
N SER A 196 -2.54 6.32 -7.37
CA SER A 196 -2.37 5.31 -8.43
C SER A 196 -1.32 5.68 -9.48
N LYS A 197 -1.11 6.98 -9.76
CA LYS A 197 -0.13 7.46 -10.74
C LYS A 197 1.30 7.17 -10.28
N GLU A 198 1.64 7.56 -9.05
CA GLU A 198 2.96 7.29 -8.48
C GLU A 198 3.23 5.77 -8.34
N ILE A 199 2.20 4.97 -8.02
CA ILE A 199 2.30 3.49 -8.02
C ILE A 199 2.65 2.96 -9.41
N ALA A 200 1.98 3.45 -10.45
CA ALA A 200 2.22 3.03 -11.82
C ALA A 200 3.62 3.43 -12.29
N TYR A 201 4.05 4.66 -11.98
CA TYR A 201 5.42 5.13 -12.24
C TYR A 201 6.46 4.26 -11.53
N PHE A 202 6.29 4.00 -10.23
CA PHE A 202 7.21 3.15 -9.45
C PHE A 202 7.34 1.73 -10.04
N ARG A 203 6.27 1.22 -10.67
CA ARG A 203 6.25 -0.09 -11.35
C ARG A 203 6.76 -0.05 -12.79
N GLY A 204 7.28 1.09 -13.27
CA GLY A 204 7.76 1.27 -14.64
C GLY A 204 6.65 1.31 -15.69
N GLN A 205 5.39 1.56 -15.29
CA GLN A 205 4.23 1.60 -16.19
C GLN A 205 3.95 3.01 -16.75
N LEU A 206 4.58 4.04 -16.17
CA LEU A 206 4.52 5.44 -16.61
C LEU A 206 5.94 6.00 -16.66
N SER A 207 6.19 6.94 -17.58
CA SER A 207 7.44 7.70 -17.58
C SER A 207 7.38 8.89 -16.63
N GLN A 208 8.54 9.45 -16.30
CA GLN A 208 8.65 10.61 -15.43
C GLN A 208 7.91 11.85 -15.98
N SER A 209 7.77 11.96 -17.30
CA SER A 209 6.95 13.00 -17.94
C SER A 209 5.48 12.98 -17.53
N ASP A 210 4.97 11.82 -17.09
CA ASP A 210 3.55 11.59 -16.85
C ASP A 210 3.18 11.75 -15.37
N VAL A 211 4.17 11.84 -14.49
CA VAL A 211 4.00 11.89 -13.03
C VAL A 211 4.93 12.94 -12.43
N GLU A 212 4.32 13.97 -11.88
CA GLU A 212 5.01 14.94 -11.03
C GLU A 212 5.27 14.30 -9.66
N ILE A 213 6.54 14.19 -9.29
CA ILE A 213 6.97 13.68 -7.98
C ILE A 213 7.41 14.88 -7.16
N SER A 214 6.55 15.30 -6.23
CA SER A 214 6.86 16.37 -5.31
C SER A 214 7.60 15.84 -4.07
N ASP A 215 8.51 16.67 -3.57
CA ASP A 215 9.13 16.58 -2.24
C ASP A 215 9.86 15.25 -1.97
N ALA A 216 10.36 14.59 -3.01
CA ALA A 216 11.06 13.33 -2.89
C ALA A 216 12.16 13.21 -3.94
N LEU A 217 13.30 12.66 -3.53
CA LEU A 217 14.34 12.21 -4.43
C LEU A 217 13.99 10.84 -5.02
N ARG A 218 13.28 9.99 -4.27
CA ARG A 218 12.84 8.67 -4.71
C ARG A 218 11.55 8.23 -4.02
N LEU A 219 10.76 7.45 -4.74
CA LEU A 219 9.57 6.77 -4.22
C LEU A 219 9.89 5.34 -3.77
N ASP A 220 9.14 4.82 -2.80
CA ASP A 220 9.35 3.50 -2.21
C ASP A 220 8.03 2.75 -1.94
N ASP A 221 8.08 1.41 -1.98
CA ASP A 221 6.94 0.49 -1.81
C ASP A 221 6.78 -0.07 -0.39
N ASN A 222 7.40 0.57 0.60
CA ASN A 222 7.53 0.13 1.99
C ASN A 222 8.70 -0.85 2.25
N SER A 223 9.76 -0.76 1.45
CA SER A 223 11.01 -1.47 1.64
C SER A 223 11.98 -0.67 2.52
N SER A 224 12.04 0.65 2.34
CA SER A 224 12.90 1.56 3.10
C SER A 224 12.87 1.36 4.63
N PRO A 225 11.71 1.43 5.32
CA PRO A 225 11.65 1.22 6.77
C PRO A 225 12.06 -0.20 7.22
N LYS A 226 12.13 -1.18 6.33
CA LYS A 226 12.46 -2.57 6.66
C LYS A 226 13.94 -2.90 6.51
N HIS A 227 14.73 -2.07 5.82
CA HIS A 227 16.16 -2.34 5.63
C HIS A 227 16.89 -2.43 6.97
N ILE A 228 16.69 -1.45 7.86
CA ILE A 228 17.34 -1.44 9.19
C ILE A 228 17.05 -2.74 9.96
N TRP A 229 15.79 -3.17 10.00
CA TRP A 229 15.40 -4.44 10.61
C TRP A 229 16.07 -5.64 9.93
N SER A 230 16.12 -5.68 8.60
CA SER A 230 16.77 -6.78 7.89
C SER A 230 18.27 -6.84 8.16
N PHE A 231 18.96 -5.70 8.29
CA PHE A 231 20.38 -5.69 8.66
C PHE A 231 20.58 -6.20 10.09
N ILE A 232 19.85 -5.65 11.05
CA ILE A 232 19.98 -6.03 12.47
C ILE A 232 19.82 -7.53 12.69
N PHE A 233 18.92 -8.18 11.97
CA PHE A 233 18.63 -9.61 12.17
C PHE A 233 19.26 -10.55 11.13
N ARG A 234 19.74 -10.03 9.99
CA ARG A 234 20.17 -10.87 8.86
C ARG A 234 21.46 -10.39 8.17
N GLY A 235 22.03 -9.27 8.60
CA GLY A 235 23.24 -8.66 8.02
C GLY A 235 23.10 -8.21 6.57
N LYS A 236 21.86 -8.04 6.05
CA LYS A 236 21.64 -7.75 4.63
C LYS A 236 20.39 -6.93 4.35
N PRO A 237 20.31 -6.26 3.18
CA PRO A 237 19.12 -5.53 2.76
C PRO A 237 17.85 -6.38 2.79
N PHE A 238 16.71 -5.74 2.99
CA PHE A 238 15.41 -6.38 2.95
C PHE A 238 15.13 -6.96 1.55
N GLN A 239 14.69 -8.22 1.50
CA GLN A 239 14.45 -8.98 0.26
C GLN A 239 13.00 -9.49 0.20
N ASN A 240 12.02 -8.65 0.57
CA ASN A 240 10.60 -9.03 0.63
C ASN A 240 10.28 -10.20 1.58
N PHE A 241 11.11 -10.37 2.61
CA PHE A 241 11.00 -11.44 3.59
C PHE A 241 11.26 -10.88 5.00
N GLY A 242 10.27 -10.99 5.88
CA GLY A 242 10.31 -10.56 7.28
C GLY A 242 10.02 -11.71 8.25
N PRO A 243 9.97 -11.44 9.57
CA PRO A 243 9.66 -12.45 10.58
C PRO A 243 8.28 -13.08 10.34
N LYS A 244 8.18 -14.40 10.47
CA LYS A 244 6.93 -15.15 10.22
C LYS A 244 5.85 -14.74 11.24
N GLY A 245 4.64 -14.43 10.75
CA GLY A 245 3.49 -14.05 11.59
C GLY A 245 3.53 -12.61 12.11
N TYR A 246 4.39 -11.78 11.53
CA TYR A 246 4.64 -10.41 11.96
C TYR A 246 4.67 -9.48 10.76
N SER A 247 4.12 -8.28 10.95
CA SER A 247 4.18 -7.20 9.96
C SER A 247 4.72 -5.92 10.59
N ILE A 248 5.43 -5.13 9.79
CA ILE A 248 5.88 -3.81 10.23
C ILE A 248 4.69 -2.86 10.24
N ALA A 249 4.49 -2.17 11.36
CA ALA A 249 3.49 -1.14 11.52
C ALA A 249 4.16 0.20 11.78
N HIS A 250 3.74 1.22 11.02
CA HIS A 250 4.04 2.61 11.35
C HIS A 250 3.18 3.05 12.53
N LEU A 251 3.79 3.75 13.49
CA LEU A 251 3.08 4.20 14.69
C LEU A 251 2.32 5.49 14.41
N ALA A 252 3.05 6.51 13.93
CA ALA A 252 2.53 7.76 13.40
C ALA A 252 2.32 7.68 11.89
N ASP A 253 1.28 8.36 11.40
CA ASP A 253 1.03 8.46 9.97
C ASP A 253 2.09 9.33 9.27
N HIS A 254 2.37 8.97 8.02
CA HIS A 254 3.33 9.65 7.13
C HIS A 254 2.68 10.01 5.79
N LYS A 255 1.36 9.78 5.65
CA LYS A 255 0.61 10.01 4.41
C LYS A 255 -0.25 11.26 4.51
N ASP A 256 -0.39 11.95 3.39
CA ASP A 256 -1.19 13.17 3.29
C ASP A 256 -2.71 12.91 3.26
N TYR A 257 -3.13 11.67 2.99
CA TYR A 257 -4.55 11.30 2.86
C TYR A 257 -5.12 10.69 4.15
N LYS A 258 -6.22 11.27 4.66
CA LYS A 258 -6.84 10.92 5.95
C LYS A 258 -5.84 10.99 7.11
N ASN A 259 -4.98 12.01 7.07
CA ASN A 259 -3.90 12.19 8.01
C ASN A 259 -4.47 12.26 9.44
N ARG A 260 -4.05 11.31 10.29
CA ARG A 260 -4.49 11.17 11.69
C ARG A 260 -3.66 12.00 12.65
N ARG A 261 -2.77 12.84 12.10
CA ARG A 261 -1.89 13.74 12.83
C ARG A 261 -2.62 14.55 13.90
N ASP A 262 -3.79 15.10 13.56
CA ASP A 262 -4.55 15.96 14.47
C ASP A 262 -5.26 15.18 15.57
N ASP A 263 -5.41 13.85 15.43
CA ASP A 263 -5.92 12.96 16.47
C ASP A 263 -4.85 12.68 17.54
N GLU A 264 -3.59 12.57 17.13
CA GLU A 264 -2.48 12.08 17.96
C GLU A 264 -1.57 13.19 18.50
N PHE A 265 -1.45 14.31 17.78
CA PHE A 265 -0.48 15.34 18.09
C PHE A 265 -1.14 16.68 18.41
N GLU A 266 -0.50 17.41 19.31
CA GLU A 266 -0.72 18.83 19.55
C GLU A 266 0.31 19.64 18.76
N SER A 267 -0.14 20.72 18.15
CA SER A 267 0.71 21.65 17.41
C SER A 267 1.20 22.76 18.33
N VAL A 268 2.51 22.92 18.42
CA VAL A 268 3.19 23.94 19.22
C VAL A 268 4.05 24.79 18.29
N GLY A 269 3.44 25.82 17.70
CA GLY A 269 4.12 26.75 16.78
C GLY A 269 3.90 26.42 15.30
N THR A 270 4.89 26.74 14.47
CA THR A 270 4.81 26.56 13.01
C THR A 270 5.00 25.10 12.63
N VAL A 271 3.92 24.49 12.17
CA VAL A 271 3.85 23.08 11.82
C VAL A 271 4.39 22.83 10.42
N PRO A 272 5.31 21.85 10.23
CA PRO A 272 5.66 21.36 8.91
C PRO A 272 4.42 20.87 8.18
N GLU A 273 4.29 21.25 6.91
CA GLU A 273 3.16 20.83 6.08
C GLU A 273 3.10 19.29 5.99
N LYS A 274 4.28 18.67 5.85
CA LYS A 274 4.46 17.24 5.55
C LYS A 274 5.42 16.58 6.53
N LEU A 275 5.19 15.30 6.80
CA LEU A 275 5.96 14.48 7.74
C LEU A 275 6.56 13.23 7.08
N TYR A 276 7.13 13.39 5.88
CA TYR A 276 7.59 12.24 5.09
C TYR A 276 8.71 11.43 5.76
N GLY A 277 9.53 12.04 6.62
CA GLY A 277 10.58 11.36 7.37
C GLY A 277 10.04 10.24 8.26
N LEU A 278 8.81 10.38 8.79
CA LEU A 278 8.16 9.37 9.61
C LEU A 278 7.97 8.03 8.87
N PHE A 279 7.99 8.04 7.52
CA PHE A 279 7.92 6.82 6.72
C PHE A 279 9.07 5.85 6.99
N SER A 280 10.29 6.36 7.19
CA SER A 280 11.50 5.56 7.35
C SER A 280 12.18 5.78 8.71
N CYS A 281 11.56 6.53 9.62
CA CYS A 281 12.04 6.69 10.99
C CYS A 281 12.15 5.34 11.71
N ALA A 282 13.34 5.03 12.23
CA ALA A 282 13.57 3.83 13.03
C ALA A 282 12.74 3.83 14.32
N SER A 283 12.49 5.01 14.89
CA SER A 283 11.64 5.18 16.08
C SER A 283 10.13 5.11 15.79
N ASN A 284 9.71 5.21 14.54
CA ASN A 284 8.29 5.26 14.13
C ASN A 284 7.76 3.91 13.61
N ALA A 285 8.44 2.80 13.91
CA ALA A 285 8.03 1.49 13.44
C ALA A 285 8.24 0.42 14.52
N ALA A 286 7.32 -0.55 14.53
CA ALA A 286 7.42 -1.76 15.34
C ALA A 286 6.91 -2.97 14.54
N TYR A 287 7.39 -4.16 14.88
CA TYR A 287 6.79 -5.39 14.37
C TYR A 287 5.64 -5.82 15.27
N ILE A 288 4.48 -6.06 14.67
CA ILE A 288 3.24 -6.45 15.34
C ILE A 288 2.73 -7.77 14.74
N PRO A 289 2.16 -8.70 15.52
CA PRO A 289 1.54 -9.90 14.99
C PRO A 289 0.52 -9.57 13.88
N ASP A 290 0.64 -10.21 12.72
CA ASP A 290 -0.24 -9.95 11.56
C ASP A 290 -1.56 -10.73 11.60
N THR A 291 -1.66 -11.71 12.50
CA THR A 291 -2.82 -12.56 12.72
C THR A 291 -3.87 -11.94 13.65
N LEU A 292 -3.48 -10.95 14.46
CA LEU A 292 -4.29 -10.39 15.54
C LEU A 292 -4.69 -8.94 15.27
N LEU A 293 -5.58 -8.72 14.29
CA LEU A 293 -6.17 -7.42 13.92
C LEU A 293 -5.13 -6.32 13.54
N LYS A 294 -5.52 -5.39 12.67
CA LYS A 294 -4.67 -4.22 12.39
C LYS A 294 -4.89 -3.14 13.46
N LEU A 295 -4.30 -3.35 14.64
CA LEU A 295 -4.51 -2.50 15.83
C LEU A 295 -4.25 -1.01 15.58
N THR A 296 -3.21 -0.69 14.82
CA THR A 296 -2.86 0.70 14.50
C THR A 296 -3.85 1.33 13.50
N ASP A 297 -4.55 0.56 12.68
CA ASP A 297 -5.39 1.13 11.62
C ASP A 297 -6.70 1.74 12.14
N PHE A 298 -7.19 1.35 13.33
CA PHE A 298 -8.53 1.74 13.80
C PHE A 298 -8.66 2.16 15.26
N ASN A 299 -7.57 2.20 16.04
CA ASN A 299 -7.66 2.58 17.45
C ASN A 299 -6.65 3.68 17.86
N MET A 300 -7.15 4.90 18.07
CA MET A 300 -6.33 6.05 18.46
C MET A 300 -5.61 5.83 19.79
N GLN A 301 -6.32 5.32 20.80
CA GLN A 301 -5.77 5.09 22.14
C GLN A 301 -4.58 4.10 22.12
N THR A 302 -4.68 3.04 21.32
CA THR A 302 -3.60 2.06 21.11
C THR A 302 -2.42 2.66 20.37
N ARG A 303 -2.65 3.50 19.35
CA ARG A 303 -1.55 4.20 18.67
C ARG A 303 -0.84 5.17 19.59
N LEU A 304 -1.58 5.98 20.36
CA LEU A 304 -1.01 6.86 21.37
C LEU A 304 -0.20 6.06 22.40
N LEU A 305 -0.71 4.92 22.87
CA LEU A 305 0.04 4.03 23.77
C LEU A 305 1.37 3.58 23.17
N LEU A 306 1.36 3.15 21.90
CA LEU A 306 2.59 2.74 21.19
C LEU A 306 3.56 3.91 20.97
N LEU A 307 3.05 5.11 20.67
CA LEU A 307 3.85 6.33 20.53
C LEU A 307 4.47 6.76 21.88
N HIS A 308 3.70 6.70 22.97
CA HIS A 308 4.21 6.93 24.33
C HIS A 308 5.24 5.88 24.73
N LYS A 309 5.08 4.62 24.31
CA LYS A 309 6.11 3.59 24.50
C LYS A 309 7.38 3.90 23.70
N ALA A 310 7.26 4.32 22.45
CA ALA A 310 8.40 4.75 21.67
C ALA A 310 9.08 5.98 22.30
N GLN A 311 8.29 6.93 22.84
CA GLN A 311 8.80 8.11 23.53
C GLN A 311 9.54 7.73 24.82
N SER A 312 9.07 6.74 25.59
CA SER A 312 9.78 6.29 26.79
C SER A 312 11.05 5.52 26.50
N LEU A 313 11.12 4.81 25.35
CA LEU A 313 12.32 4.08 24.93
C LEU A 313 13.39 4.98 24.32
N TYR A 314 12.99 6.01 23.57
CA TYR A 314 13.91 6.74 22.71
C TYR A 314 13.98 8.24 23.00
N GLY A 315 13.04 8.79 23.77
CA GLY A 315 12.82 10.24 23.91
C GLY A 315 13.98 11.03 24.53
N GLU A 316 14.87 10.35 25.26
CA GLU A 316 16.08 10.96 25.81
C GLU A 316 17.04 11.40 24.69
N PHE A 317 17.15 10.59 23.63
CA PHE A 317 18.10 10.81 22.54
C PHE A 317 17.48 11.11 21.17
N CYS A 318 16.19 10.81 20.97
CA CYS A 318 15.48 10.93 19.70
C CYS A 318 14.24 11.82 19.85
N ASN A 319 14.10 12.81 18.97
CA ASN A 319 12.84 13.51 18.78
C ASN A 319 11.97 12.70 17.82
N LEU A 320 10.96 11.99 18.34
CA LEU A 320 10.06 11.17 17.53
C LEU A 320 9.32 11.98 16.46
N LEU A 321 9.03 13.24 16.77
CA LEU A 321 8.29 14.18 15.93
C LEU A 321 9.12 15.47 15.77
N PRO A 322 8.85 16.27 14.72
CA PRO A 322 9.42 17.60 14.61
C PRO A 322 9.10 18.48 15.84
N PRO A 323 9.95 19.48 16.17
CA PRO A 323 9.78 20.33 17.34
C PRO A 323 8.42 21.01 17.47
N ALA A 324 7.72 21.21 16.35
CA ALA A 324 6.39 21.80 16.31
C ALA A 324 5.25 20.87 16.77
N PHE A 325 5.55 19.62 17.11
CA PHE A 325 4.56 18.64 17.55
C PHE A 325 4.87 18.10 18.95
N ARG A 326 3.81 17.80 19.69
CA ARG A 326 3.85 17.04 20.94
C ARG A 326 2.84 15.91 20.87
N LEU A 327 3.16 14.78 21.51
CA LEU A 327 2.19 13.70 21.67
C LEU A 327 1.09 14.16 22.62
N LYS A 328 -0.17 13.95 22.24
CA LYS A 328 -1.29 14.12 23.17
C LYS A 328 -1.15 13.16 24.34
N GLN A 329 -1.54 13.63 25.51
CA GLN A 329 -1.59 12.79 26.71
C GLN A 329 -2.77 11.81 26.61
N GLN A 330 -2.61 10.64 27.23
CA GLN A 330 -3.72 9.72 27.40
C GLN A 330 -4.69 10.29 28.45
N GLU A 331 -5.98 10.30 28.15
CA GLU A 331 -7.00 10.85 29.06
C GLU A 331 -7.26 9.94 30.26
N SER A 332 -7.18 8.61 30.06
CA SER A 332 -7.37 7.62 31.12
C SER A 332 -6.03 7.03 31.54
N SER A 333 -5.81 6.96 32.85
CA SER A 333 -4.62 6.35 33.44
C SER A 333 -4.49 4.87 33.09
N GLU A 334 -5.58 4.18 32.74
CA GLU A 334 -5.53 2.78 32.29
C GLU A 334 -4.71 2.58 31.01
N TRP A 335 -4.56 3.64 30.21
CA TRP A 335 -3.77 3.66 28.97
C TRP A 335 -2.33 4.13 29.16
N HIS A 336 -1.88 4.35 30.40
CA HIS A 336 -0.47 4.61 30.69
C HIS A 336 0.37 3.37 30.42
N ILE A 337 1.60 3.56 29.93
CA ILE A 337 2.47 2.47 29.47
C ILE A 337 2.83 1.49 30.59
N GLU A 338 2.84 1.92 31.85
CA GLU A 338 3.16 1.10 33.03
C GLU A 338 2.08 0.04 33.30
N ASN A 339 0.88 0.21 32.77
CA ASN A 339 -0.26 -0.70 32.94
C ASN A 339 -0.30 -1.84 31.89
N PHE A 340 0.76 -2.00 31.10
CA PHE A 340 0.88 -3.02 30.06
C PHE A 340 2.17 -3.81 30.20
N ASP A 341 2.08 -5.11 29.93
CA ASP A 341 3.24 -6.00 29.91
C ASP A 341 3.96 -5.88 28.57
N TRP A 342 5.07 -5.15 28.55
CA TRP A 342 5.91 -5.00 27.36
C TRP A 342 6.97 -6.09 27.29
N CYS A 343 7.22 -6.63 26.10
CA CYS A 343 8.43 -7.39 25.90
C CYS A 343 9.67 -6.46 25.88
N PRO A 344 10.87 -7.00 26.14
CA PRO A 344 12.11 -6.28 25.89
C PRO A 344 12.21 -5.83 24.42
N PRO A 345 12.86 -4.68 24.15
CA PRO A 345 13.18 -4.29 22.79
C PRO A 345 14.20 -5.27 22.18
N VAL A 346 14.27 -5.33 20.86
CA VAL A 346 14.98 -6.37 20.12
C VAL A 346 16.08 -5.82 19.22
N GLY A 347 17.03 -6.70 18.89
CA GLY A 347 18.15 -6.41 17.99
C GLY A 347 19.42 -6.04 18.74
N GLU A 348 20.55 -6.26 18.08
CA GLU A 348 21.89 -5.91 18.56
C GLU A 348 22.60 -5.04 17.52
N GLY A 349 23.62 -4.29 17.94
CA GLY A 349 24.31 -3.32 17.09
C GLY A 349 25.34 -3.91 16.10
N ALA A 350 25.58 -5.22 16.10
CA ALA A 350 26.69 -5.85 15.38
C ALA A 350 26.67 -5.58 13.86
N GLU A 351 25.48 -5.52 13.25
CA GLU A 351 25.31 -5.34 11.80
C GLU A 351 24.97 -3.89 11.41
N LEU A 352 25.08 -2.94 12.36
CA LEU A 352 24.66 -1.56 12.13
C LEU A 352 25.64 -0.80 11.24
N GLU A 353 26.93 -1.11 11.29
CA GLU A 353 27.94 -0.55 10.39
C GLU A 353 27.63 -0.90 8.93
N SER A 354 27.36 -2.18 8.66
CA SER A 354 26.92 -2.67 7.34
C SER A 354 25.66 -1.94 6.84
N PHE A 355 24.71 -1.66 7.74
CA PHE A 355 23.53 -0.86 7.43
C PHE A 355 23.90 0.58 7.07
N PHE A 356 24.79 1.24 7.82
CA PHE A 356 25.20 2.62 7.52
C PHE A 356 25.95 2.75 6.20
N ILE A 357 26.77 1.77 5.83
CA ILE A 357 27.42 1.72 4.51
C ILE A 357 26.35 1.64 3.41
N PHE A 358 25.45 0.66 3.49
CA PHE A 358 24.34 0.51 2.53
C PHE A 358 23.47 1.77 2.44
N ARG A 359 23.18 2.37 3.60
CA ARG A 359 22.40 3.59 3.72
C ARG A 359 23.09 4.77 3.02
N ALA A 360 24.38 4.98 3.29
CA ALA A 360 25.15 6.06 2.70
C ALA A 360 25.27 5.92 1.17
N GLU A 361 25.56 4.71 0.68
CA GLU A 361 25.56 4.40 -0.76
C GLU A 361 24.20 4.70 -1.39
N THR A 362 23.13 4.25 -0.74
CA THR A 362 21.76 4.47 -1.21
C THR A 362 21.46 5.97 -1.33
N ILE A 363 21.74 6.76 -0.29
CA ILE A 363 21.47 8.22 -0.30
C ILE A 363 22.39 8.95 -1.29
N ASN A 364 23.63 8.49 -1.47
CA ASN A 364 24.55 9.09 -2.43
C ASN A 364 24.18 8.81 -3.89
N SER A 365 23.40 7.77 -4.16
CA SER A 365 22.90 7.44 -5.51
C SER A 365 21.67 8.25 -5.96
N LEU A 366 21.09 9.07 -5.07
CA LEU A 366 19.93 9.94 -5.33
C LEU A 366 20.35 11.34 -5.82
#